data_AF-A0A1Y2K221-F1
#
_entry.id   AF-A0A1Y2K221-F1
#
_cell.length_a   1.000
_cell.length_b   1.000
_cell.length_c   1.000
_cell.angle_alpha   90.00
_cell.angle_beta   90.00
_cell.angle_gamma   90.00
#
_symmetry.space_group_name_H-M   'P 1'
#
loop_
_entity.id
_entity.type
_entity.pdbx_description
1 polymer ?
#
loop_
_entity_poly.entity_id
_entity_poly.type
_entity_poly.pdbx_seq_one_letter_code
_entity_poly.pdbx_strand_id
1 'polypeptide(L)'
;MRAEPVKSDVREGPGFVGRLPLISWVQAGNWSDVVDTYQPNDAETWIDVTKRFGENAFALRVVGDSMEPQAPEGSIILVDPARQAVNNSLVVARLDDEMQATFKQLIIEGGQYLLKPLNPRYPIMDLTGRPVTICGVVRQIVIDLD
;
A
#
# COMPACT_ATOMS: atom_id res chain seq x y z
N MET A 1 -41.36 21.91 31.13
CA MET A 1 -40.10 21.96 30.35
C MET A 1 -40.00 20.65 29.58
N ARG A 2 -40.12 20.64 28.25
CA ARG A 2 -39.99 19.42 27.43
C ARG A 2 -38.52 19.26 27.05
N ALA A 3 -37.92 18.12 27.36
CA ALA A 3 -36.57 17.79 26.91
C ALA A 3 -36.59 17.57 25.39
N GLU A 4 -35.64 18.16 24.68
CA GLU A 4 -35.44 17.89 23.25
C GLU A 4 -34.88 16.47 23.06
N PRO A 5 -35.31 15.73 22.03
CA PRO A 5 -34.78 14.40 21.76
C PRO A 5 -33.32 14.50 21.32
N VAL A 6 -32.45 13.70 21.96
CA VAL A 6 -31.06 13.54 21.55
C VAL A 6 -31.03 12.98 20.12
N LYS A 7 -30.43 13.71 19.19
CA LYS A 7 -30.17 13.21 17.84
C LYS A 7 -29.18 12.04 17.94
N SER A 8 -29.52 10.92 17.30
CA SER A 8 -28.62 9.78 17.20
C SER A 8 -27.41 10.15 16.33
N ASP A 9 -26.21 10.04 16.90
CA ASP A 9 -24.94 10.25 16.20
C ASP A 9 -24.38 8.95 15.57
N VAL A 10 -25.17 7.85 15.58
CA VAL A 10 -24.78 6.56 15.00
C VAL A 10 -24.81 6.64 13.47
N ARG A 11 -23.69 6.32 12.83
CA ARG A 11 -23.59 6.08 11.38
C ARG A 11 -23.17 4.64 11.15
N GLU A 12 -23.77 3.98 10.15
CA GLU A 12 -23.29 2.66 9.72
C GLU A 12 -21.84 2.77 9.24
N GLY A 13 -21.01 1.84 9.71
CA GLY A 13 -19.66 1.67 9.21
C GLY A 13 -19.65 1.17 7.77
N PRO A 14 -18.54 1.29 7.05
CA PRO A 14 -18.45 0.78 5.69
C PRO A 14 -18.55 -0.75 5.72
N GLY A 15 -19.47 -1.31 4.93
CA GLY A 15 -19.62 -2.76 4.79
C GLY A 15 -18.40 -3.41 4.10
N PHE A 16 -18.17 -4.69 4.36
CA PHE A 16 -17.15 -5.48 3.66
C PHE A 16 -17.53 -5.65 2.19
N VAL A 17 -16.57 -5.43 1.29
CA VAL A 17 -16.76 -5.49 -0.17
C VAL A 17 -15.84 -6.49 -0.87
N GLY A 18 -14.93 -7.15 -0.15
CA GLY A 18 -14.07 -8.19 -0.70
C GLY A 18 -12.92 -8.59 0.23
N ARG A 19 -11.97 -9.34 -0.31
CA ARG A 19 -10.74 -9.76 0.35
C ARG A 19 -9.54 -9.58 -0.57
N LEU A 20 -8.38 -9.23 -0.03
CA LEU A 20 -7.11 -9.19 -0.74
C LEU A 20 -6.16 -10.25 -0.17
N PRO A 21 -5.35 -10.93 -1.00
CA PRO A 21 -4.32 -11.84 -0.51
C PRO A 21 -3.19 -11.04 0.16
N LEU A 22 -2.75 -11.48 1.34
CA LEU A 22 -1.51 -11.02 1.96
C LEU A 22 -0.35 -11.82 1.35
N ILE A 23 0.60 -11.11 0.73
CA ILE A 23 1.74 -11.72 0.04
C ILE A 23 3.07 -11.22 0.64
N SER A 24 4.18 -11.84 0.24
CA SER A 24 5.53 -11.41 0.60
C SER A 24 6.05 -10.24 -0.25
N TRP A 25 7.06 -9.53 0.26
CA TRP A 25 7.75 -8.45 -0.47
C TRP A 25 8.49 -8.91 -1.72
N VAL A 26 8.91 -10.19 -1.77
CA VAL A 26 9.49 -10.82 -2.97
C VAL A 26 8.40 -11.03 -4.03
N GLN A 27 7.25 -11.57 -3.63
CA GLN A 27 6.11 -11.75 -4.52
C GLN A 27 5.60 -10.42 -5.10
N ALA A 28 5.52 -9.37 -4.28
CA ALA A 28 5.16 -8.03 -4.75
C ALA A 28 6.20 -7.42 -5.71
N GLY A 29 7.49 -7.73 -5.51
CA GLY A 29 8.55 -7.34 -6.44
C GLY A 29 8.33 -7.94 -7.83
N ASN A 30 7.94 -9.20 -7.92
CA ASN A 30 7.71 -9.89 -9.20
C ASN A 30 6.32 -9.63 -9.81
N TRP A 31 5.52 -8.71 -9.25
CA TRP A 31 4.10 -8.59 -9.56
C TRP A 31 3.77 -8.32 -11.04
N SER A 32 4.66 -7.63 -11.78
CA SER A 32 4.50 -7.39 -13.21
C SER A 32 4.52 -8.67 -14.06
N ASP A 33 5.21 -9.72 -13.58
CA ASP A 33 5.44 -10.97 -14.31
C ASP A 33 4.53 -12.12 -13.83
N VAL A 34 3.78 -11.92 -12.74
CA VAL A 34 3.04 -12.98 -12.02
C VAL A 34 1.51 -12.90 -12.22
N VAL A 35 1.05 -12.00 -13.11
CA VAL A 35 -0.39 -11.79 -13.38
C VAL A 35 -1.11 -13.08 -13.83
N ASP A 36 -0.40 -14.10 -14.30
CA ASP A 36 -0.97 -15.39 -14.73
C ASP A 36 -0.90 -16.54 -13.72
N THR A 37 -0.30 -16.38 -12.52
CA THR A 37 0.12 -17.57 -11.71
C THR A 37 -0.43 -17.68 -10.29
N TYR A 38 -1.29 -16.78 -9.80
CA TYR A 38 -1.85 -16.99 -8.46
C TYR A 38 -2.93 -18.07 -8.45
N GLN A 39 -2.50 -19.29 -8.14
CA GLN A 39 -3.39 -20.32 -7.61
C GLN A 39 -3.77 -19.92 -6.18
N PRO A 40 -5.01 -20.21 -5.72
CA PRO A 40 -5.53 -19.80 -4.41
C PRO A 40 -4.67 -20.17 -3.17
N ASN A 41 -3.63 -20.99 -3.33
CA ASN A 41 -2.80 -21.52 -2.26
C ASN A 41 -1.50 -20.74 -1.98
N ASP A 42 -1.15 -19.74 -2.78
CA ASP A 42 0.09 -18.95 -2.58
C ASP A 42 -0.09 -17.76 -1.59
N ALA A 43 -1.30 -17.55 -1.08
CA ALA A 43 -1.61 -16.53 -0.08
C ALA A 43 -1.62 -17.14 1.33
N GLU A 44 -0.74 -16.64 2.20
CA GLU A 44 -0.64 -17.10 3.60
C GLU A 44 -1.85 -16.65 4.43
N THR A 45 -2.51 -15.56 4.04
CA THR A 45 -3.66 -14.97 4.75
C THR A 45 -4.46 -14.09 3.80
N TRP A 46 -5.75 -13.88 4.09
CA TRP A 46 -6.63 -12.96 3.36
C TRP A 46 -7.06 -11.80 4.25
N ILE A 47 -7.04 -10.58 3.72
CA ILE A 47 -7.41 -9.36 4.43
C ILE A 47 -8.78 -8.90 3.95
N ASP A 48 -9.74 -8.81 4.86
CA ASP A 48 -11.07 -8.25 4.57
C ASP A 48 -10.96 -6.74 4.28
N VAL A 49 -11.63 -6.28 3.22
CA VAL A 49 -11.59 -4.89 2.79
C VAL A 49 -12.97 -4.27 2.72
N THR A 50 -13.05 -3.00 3.08
CA THR A 50 -14.29 -2.19 3.05
C THR A 50 -14.35 -1.24 1.85
N LYS A 51 -13.31 -1.26 1.00
CA LYS A 51 -13.19 -0.47 -0.23
C LYS A 51 -13.00 -1.38 -1.43
N ARG A 52 -13.52 -0.97 -2.60
CA ARG A 52 -13.25 -1.67 -3.86
C ARG A 52 -11.83 -1.37 -4.34
N PHE A 53 -11.16 -2.42 -4.76
CA PHE A 53 -9.84 -2.38 -5.40
C PHE A 53 -9.95 -2.86 -6.84
N GLY A 54 -8.96 -2.50 -7.66
CA GLY A 54 -8.84 -3.05 -9.01
C GLY A 54 -8.50 -4.54 -9.00
N GLU A 55 -8.43 -5.12 -10.20
CA GLU A 55 -7.92 -6.47 -10.40
C GLU A 55 -6.49 -6.57 -9.88
N ASN A 56 -6.12 -7.75 -9.38
CA ASN A 56 -4.77 -8.04 -8.91
C ASN A 56 -4.32 -7.15 -7.74
N ALA A 57 -5.25 -6.60 -6.96
CA ALA A 57 -4.90 -5.93 -5.71
C ALA A 57 -4.43 -6.93 -4.65
N PHE A 58 -3.53 -6.49 -3.78
CA PHE A 58 -2.91 -7.32 -2.76
C PHE A 58 -2.64 -6.53 -1.48
N ALA A 59 -2.35 -7.26 -0.40
CA ALA A 59 -1.94 -6.69 0.87
C ALA A 59 -0.47 -7.02 1.17
N LEU A 60 0.21 -6.12 1.89
CA LEU A 60 1.57 -6.34 2.41
C LEU A 60 1.64 -5.94 3.88
N ARG A 61 2.42 -6.67 4.66
CA ARG A 61 2.81 -6.27 6.01
C ARG A 61 4.04 -5.37 5.95
N VAL A 62 3.96 -4.17 6.51
CA VAL A 62 5.06 -3.21 6.57
C VAL A 62 6.19 -3.78 7.42
N VAL A 63 7.42 -3.70 6.91
CA VAL A 63 8.66 -4.12 7.56
C VAL A 63 9.57 -2.91 7.71
N GLY A 64 10.13 -2.71 8.91
CA GLY A 64 10.94 -1.55 9.27
C GLY A 64 10.14 -0.23 9.41
N ASP A 65 10.82 0.82 9.86
CA ASP A 65 10.24 2.10 10.29
C ASP A 65 10.37 3.23 9.25
N SER A 66 10.76 2.94 8.00
CA SER A 66 10.99 3.98 6.97
C SER A 66 9.76 4.82 6.61
N MET A 67 8.56 4.33 6.94
CA MET A 67 7.29 4.97 6.66
C MET A 67 6.57 5.46 7.93
N GLU A 68 7.26 5.45 9.07
CA GLU A 68 6.74 5.99 10.31
C GLU A 68 6.66 7.53 10.32
N PRO A 69 5.71 8.09 11.09
CA PRO A 69 4.74 7.41 11.94
C PRO A 69 3.46 6.95 11.21
N GLN A 70 3.28 7.28 9.94
CA GLN A 70 2.00 7.08 9.24
C GLN A 70 1.72 5.62 8.87
N ALA A 71 2.77 4.83 8.62
CA ALA A 71 2.70 3.39 8.45
C ALA A 71 3.75 2.73 9.36
N PRO A 72 3.40 2.50 10.63
CA PRO A 72 4.27 1.79 11.57
C PRO A 72 4.61 0.38 11.09
N GLU A 73 5.75 -0.13 11.54
CA GLU A 73 6.11 -1.53 11.33
C GLU A 73 4.99 -2.46 11.81
N GLY A 74 4.72 -3.53 11.05
CA GLY A 74 3.66 -4.49 11.34
C GLY A 74 2.28 -4.12 10.80
N SER A 75 2.03 -2.85 10.43
CA SER A 75 0.78 -2.42 9.77
C SER A 75 0.57 -3.11 8.42
N ILE A 76 -0.67 -3.17 7.95
CA ILE A 76 -1.03 -3.76 6.66
C ILE A 76 -1.36 -2.66 5.66
N ILE A 77 -0.67 -2.65 4.52
CA ILE A 77 -1.00 -1.77 3.40
C ILE A 77 -1.79 -2.53 2.34
N LEU A 78 -2.81 -1.88 1.79
CA LEU A 78 -3.63 -2.41 0.71
C LEU A 78 -3.25 -1.71 -0.60
N VAL A 79 -2.77 -2.49 -1.57
CA VAL A 79 -2.09 -2.02 -2.77
C VAL A 79 -2.93 -2.32 -4.01
N ASP A 80 -3.05 -1.32 -4.88
CA ASP A 80 -3.88 -1.36 -6.09
C ASP A 80 -2.99 -1.13 -7.34
N PRO A 81 -2.58 -2.21 -8.05
CA PRO A 81 -1.74 -2.12 -9.24
C PRO A 81 -2.43 -1.48 -10.44
N ALA A 82 -3.77 -1.57 -10.50
CA ALA A 82 -4.56 -0.98 -11.58
C ALA A 82 -4.61 0.56 -11.54
N ARG A 83 -4.02 1.18 -10.51
CA ARG A 83 -3.98 2.64 -10.38
C ARG A 83 -2.68 3.24 -10.87
N GLN A 84 -2.85 4.30 -11.65
CA GLN A 84 -1.75 5.18 -12.02
C GLN A 84 -1.13 5.83 -10.78
N ALA A 85 0.18 5.67 -10.62
CA ALA A 85 0.96 6.41 -9.64
C ALA A 85 1.17 7.85 -10.13
N VAL A 86 0.83 8.81 -9.27
CA VAL A 86 0.99 10.25 -9.51
C VAL A 86 1.81 10.88 -8.39
N ASN A 87 2.22 12.14 -8.54
CA ASN A 87 2.98 12.84 -7.52
C ASN A 87 2.31 12.74 -6.13
N ASN A 88 3.12 12.51 -5.10
CA ASN A 88 2.75 12.24 -3.70
C ASN A 88 2.01 10.92 -3.45
N SER A 89 1.89 10.03 -4.44
CA SER A 89 1.33 8.69 -4.21
C SER A 89 2.21 7.88 -3.28
N LEU A 90 1.59 7.15 -2.36
CA LEU A 90 2.23 6.08 -1.62
C LEU A 90 2.30 4.85 -2.53
N VAL A 91 3.50 4.37 -2.83
CA VAL A 91 3.74 3.33 -3.86
C VAL A 91 4.56 2.18 -3.33
N VAL A 92 4.24 0.99 -3.82
CA VAL A 92 5.15 -0.16 -3.78
C VAL A 92 5.94 -0.15 -5.08
N ALA A 93 7.26 -0.18 -4.99
CA ALA A 93 8.16 -0.09 -6.14
C ALA A 93 9.28 -1.13 -6.04
N ARG A 94 9.71 -1.69 -7.17
CA ARG A 94 10.89 -2.54 -7.28
C ARG A 94 11.97 -1.79 -8.06
N LEU A 95 13.18 -1.77 -7.52
CA LEU A 95 14.38 -1.30 -8.23
C LEU A 95 14.97 -2.52 -8.94
N ASP A 96 15.38 -2.41 -10.20
CA ASP A 96 15.79 -3.60 -10.98
C ASP A 96 17.04 -4.31 -10.43
N ASP A 97 17.86 -3.61 -9.65
CA ASP A 97 19.01 -4.17 -8.94
C ASP A 97 18.64 -4.82 -7.59
N GLU A 98 17.36 -4.79 -7.21
CA GLU A 98 16.84 -5.36 -5.97
C GLU A 98 15.76 -6.43 -6.25
N MET A 99 15.82 -7.55 -5.52
CA MET A 99 14.83 -8.62 -5.66
C MET A 99 13.52 -8.35 -4.90
N GLN A 100 13.53 -7.40 -3.96
CA GLN A 100 12.39 -7.12 -3.08
C GLN A 100 11.80 -5.75 -3.41
N ALA A 101 10.47 -5.63 -3.32
CA ALA A 101 9.83 -4.33 -3.41
C ALA A 101 10.09 -3.48 -2.16
N THR A 102 9.99 -2.16 -2.30
CA THR A 102 10.05 -1.17 -1.23
C THR A 102 8.77 -0.34 -1.20
N PHE A 103 8.45 0.21 -0.02
CA PHE A 103 7.31 1.10 0.18
C PHE A 103 7.76 2.52 0.48
N LYS A 104 7.41 3.47 -0.40
CA LYS A 104 7.85 4.88 -0.36
C LYS A 104 6.77 5.81 -0.91
N GLN A 105 6.94 7.11 -0.70
CA GLN A 105 6.17 8.15 -1.40
C GLN A 105 6.86 8.50 -2.71
N LEU A 106 6.12 8.49 -3.82
CA LEU A 106 6.59 8.95 -5.12
C LEU A 106 6.55 10.48 -5.18
N ILE A 107 7.69 11.11 -5.42
CA ILE A 107 7.79 12.55 -5.69
C ILE A 107 8.13 12.75 -7.17
N ILE A 108 7.40 13.64 -7.83
CA ILE A 108 7.63 14.04 -9.22
C ILE A 108 7.78 15.56 -9.24
N GLU A 109 9.02 16.03 -9.36
CA GLU A 109 9.37 17.46 -9.33
C GLU A 109 10.41 17.77 -10.41
N GLY A 110 10.18 18.81 -11.22
CA GLY A 110 11.15 19.22 -12.25
C GLY A 110 11.51 18.14 -13.28
N GLY A 111 10.63 17.15 -13.49
CA GLY A 111 10.89 16.00 -14.36
C GLY A 111 11.71 14.88 -13.71
N GLN A 112 12.14 15.06 -12.46
CA GLN A 112 12.79 14.02 -11.65
C GLN A 112 11.76 13.18 -10.92
N TYR A 113 12.08 11.91 -10.73
CA TYR A 113 11.29 10.97 -9.96
C TYR A 113 12.11 10.54 -8.74
N LEU A 114 11.52 10.65 -7.55
CA LEU A 114 12.17 10.30 -6.30
C LEU A 114 11.28 9.34 -5.50
N LEU A 115 11.90 8.44 -4.74
CA LEU A 115 11.24 7.67 -3.71
C LEU A 115 11.62 8.23 -2.34
N LYS A 116 10.65 8.87 -1.69
CA LYS A 116 10.81 9.54 -0.41
C LYS A 116 10.23 8.67 0.72
N PRO A 117 11.04 8.25 1.71
CA PRO A 117 10.53 7.72 2.97
C PRO A 117 9.69 8.79 3.70
N LEU A 118 8.67 8.38 4.44
CA LEU A 118 7.94 9.32 5.31
C LEU A 118 8.73 9.66 6.57
N ASN A 119 9.52 8.70 7.06
CA ASN A 119 10.40 8.89 8.19
C ASN A 119 11.65 9.69 7.76
N PRO A 120 11.85 10.94 8.25
CA PRO A 120 12.94 11.81 7.80
C PRO A 120 14.35 11.30 8.14
N ARG A 121 14.47 10.26 8.97
CA ARG A 121 15.74 9.61 9.30
C ARG A 121 16.33 8.83 8.11
N TYR A 122 15.51 8.52 7.12
CA TYR A 122 15.90 7.77 5.94
C TYR A 122 16.14 8.71 4.75
N PRO A 123 17.16 8.45 3.93
CA PRO A 123 17.47 9.28 2.77
C PRO A 123 16.39 9.15 1.69
N ILE A 124 16.18 10.24 0.94
CA ILE A 124 15.41 10.22 -0.30
C ILE A 124 16.24 9.51 -1.37
N MET A 125 15.61 8.65 -2.15
CA MET A 125 16.25 7.96 -3.26
C MET A 125 15.91 8.66 -4.58
N ASP A 126 16.94 9.11 -5.30
CA ASP A 126 16.81 9.61 -6.67
C ASP A 126 16.77 8.43 -7.65
N LEU A 127 15.81 8.46 -8.58
CA LEU A 127 15.63 7.45 -9.61
C LEU A 127 16.26 7.85 -10.95
N THR A 128 16.92 9.01 -11.03
CA THR A 128 17.60 9.47 -12.24
C THR A 128 18.60 8.42 -12.74
N GLY A 129 18.38 7.91 -13.95
CA GLY A 129 19.23 6.87 -14.55
C GLY A 129 19.05 5.47 -13.97
N ARG A 130 18.07 5.24 -13.09
CA ARG A 130 17.76 3.93 -12.53
C ARG A 130 16.38 3.45 -13.01
N PRO A 131 16.29 2.25 -13.59
CA PRO A 131 14.99 1.69 -13.92
C PRO A 131 14.26 1.29 -12.62
N VAL A 132 12.98 1.68 -12.55
CA VAL A 132 12.09 1.34 -11.44
C VAL A 132 10.80 0.78 -12.01
N THR A 133 10.26 -0.23 -11.36
CA THR A 133 8.91 -0.76 -11.64
C THR A 133 7.99 -0.34 -10.51
N ILE A 134 6.89 0.35 -10.81
CA ILE A 134 5.84 0.59 -9.82
C ILE A 134 4.93 -0.63 -9.77
N CYS A 135 4.94 -1.35 -8.65
CA CYS A 135 4.13 -2.54 -8.43
C CYS A 135 2.67 -2.19 -8.09
N GLY A 136 2.43 -1.01 -7.53
CA GLY A 136 1.07 -0.49 -7.31
C GLY A 136 0.98 0.68 -6.34
N VAL A 137 -0.22 1.24 -6.22
CA VAL A 137 -0.51 2.40 -5.35
C VAL A 137 -1.21 1.96 -4.08
N VAL A 138 -0.70 2.39 -2.93
CA VAL A 138 -1.33 2.14 -1.63
C VAL A 138 -2.60 2.95 -1.49
N ARG A 139 -3.71 2.28 -1.17
CA ARG A 139 -5.04 2.90 -1.01
C ARG A 139 -5.45 3.08 0.44
N GLN A 140 -4.88 2.28 1.33
CA GLN A 140 -5.23 2.20 2.73
C GLN A 140 -4.07 1.61 3.52
N ILE A 141 -3.89 2.11 4.73
CA ILE A 141 -3.02 1.55 5.76
C ILE A 141 -3.96 1.11 6.89
N VAL A 142 -3.85 -0.13 7.32
CA VAL A 142 -4.60 -0.74 8.41
C VAL A 142 -3.64 -0.94 9.56
N ILE A 143 -3.94 -0.34 10.69
CA ILE A 143 -3.13 -0.40 11.91
C ILE A 143 -3.99 -1.10 12.95
N ASP A 144 -3.53 -2.26 13.38
CA ASP A 144 -4.10 -2.95 14.52
C ASP A 144 -3.45 -2.37 15.78
N LEU A 145 -4.28 -1.97 16.74
CA LEU A 145 -3.84 -1.48 18.04
C LEU A 145 -4.19 -2.58 19.05
N ASP A 146 -3.15 -3.16 19.67
CA ASP A 146 -3.31 -4.12 20.77
C ASP A 146 -3.80 -3.43 22.06
#